data_AF-A0A1F5G7T6-F1
#
_entry.id   AF-A0A1F5G7T6-F1
#
_cell.length_a   1.000
_cell.length_b   1.000
_cell.length_c   1.000
_cell.angle_alpha   90.00
_cell.angle_beta   90.00
_cell.angle_gamma   90.00
#
_symmetry.space_group_name_H-M   'P 1'
#
loop_
_entity.id
_entity.type
_entity.pdbx_description
1 polymer ?
#
loop_
_entity_poly.entity_id
_entity_poly.type
_entity_poly.pdbx_seq_one_letter_code
_entity_poly.pdbx_strand_id
1 'polypeptide(L)'
;MDIKIPDFTKLHWQLNVAIIGAIFSVFSLIFNENYIFYGFITFVYGVVGTSLLPALENLYPQNKWRNYLVVQSLLTVLWLTGCIFIYRLS
;
A
#
# COMPACT_ATOMS: atom_id res chain seq x y z
N MET A 1 4.50 -30.14 -14.27
CA MET A 1 4.62 -28.69 -13.99
C MET A 1 4.32 -28.53 -12.51
N ASP A 2 5.34 -28.37 -11.68
CA ASP A 2 5.13 -28.06 -10.27
C ASP A 2 4.46 -26.69 -10.17
N ILE A 3 3.19 -26.70 -9.79
CA ILE A 3 2.46 -25.47 -9.45
C ILE A 3 3.09 -25.02 -8.14
N LYS A 4 4.10 -24.14 -8.22
CA LYS A 4 4.61 -23.41 -7.07
C LYS A 4 3.47 -22.55 -6.55
N ILE A 5 2.72 -23.08 -5.59
CA ILE A 5 1.74 -22.32 -4.82
C ILE A 5 2.52 -21.14 -4.24
N PRO A 6 2.15 -19.89 -4.56
CA PRO A 6 2.85 -18.73 -4.03
C PRO A 6 2.76 -18.80 -2.50
N ASP A 7 3.91 -18.72 -1.85
CA ASP A 7 4.02 -18.78 -0.40
C ASP A 7 3.38 -17.52 0.21
N PHE A 8 2.09 -17.63 0.55
CA PHE A 8 1.29 -16.57 1.14
C PHE A 8 1.76 -16.16 2.54
N THR A 9 2.68 -16.90 3.17
CA THR A 9 3.33 -16.49 4.43
C THR A 9 4.30 -15.32 4.22
N LYS A 10 4.70 -15.08 2.96
CA LYS A 10 5.37 -13.86 2.50
C LYS A 10 4.38 -12.81 2.02
N LEU A 11 3.09 -12.88 2.40
CA LEU A 11 2.17 -11.76 2.22
C LEU A 11 2.79 -10.55 2.92
N HIS A 12 3.41 -9.73 2.10
CA HIS A 12 3.91 -8.43 2.46
C HIS A 12 2.76 -7.72 3.20
N TRP A 13 3.02 -7.20 4.40
CA TRP A 13 2.03 -6.52 5.21
C TRP A 13 1.32 -5.40 4.42
N GLN A 14 1.99 -4.87 3.40
CA GLN A 14 1.45 -3.94 2.41
C GLN A 14 0.23 -4.49 1.65
N LEU A 15 0.19 -5.79 1.33
CA LEU A 15 -0.97 -6.43 0.70
C LEU A 15 -2.15 -6.50 1.67
N ASN A 16 -1.90 -6.76 2.97
CA ASN A 16 -2.95 -6.69 4.00
C ASN A 16 -3.51 -5.26 4.11
N VAL A 17 -2.64 -4.24 4.05
CA VAL A 17 -3.06 -2.83 4.02
C VAL A 17 -3.89 -2.54 2.78
N ALA A 18 -3.51 -3.08 1.62
CA ALA A 18 -4.30 -2.94 0.39
C ALA A 18 -5.71 -3.52 0.58
N ILE A 19 -5.82 -4.75 1.08
CA ILE A 19 -7.10 -5.43 1.30
C ILE A 19 -7.96 -4.65 2.30
N ILE A 20 -7.39 -4.21 3.42
CA ILE A 20 -8.12 -3.41 4.42
C ILE A 20 -8.58 -2.08 3.83
N GLY A 21 -7.72 -1.39 3.07
CA GLY A 21 -8.06 -0.14 2.37
C GLY A 21 -9.21 -0.32 1.38
N ALA A 22 -9.19 -1.41 0.60
CA ALA A 22 -10.27 -1.75 -0.33
C ALA A 22 -11.58 -2.05 0.39
N ILE A 23 -11.53 -2.86 1.45
CA ILE A 23 -12.69 -3.16 2.30
C ILE A 23 -13.26 -1.84 2.87
N PHE A 24 -12.42 -1.00 3.45
CA PHE A 24 -12.83 0.29 3.99
C PHE A 24 -13.48 1.17 2.92
N SER A 25 -12.93 1.24 1.70
CA SER A 25 -13.57 1.96 0.59
C SER A 25 -14.96 1.42 0.27
N VAL A 26 -15.14 0.10 0.22
CA VAL A 26 -16.47 -0.49 -0.06
C VAL A 26 -17.46 -0.15 1.06
N PHE A 27 -17.05 -0.26 2.33
CA PHE A 27 -17.92 0.10 3.46
C PHE A 27 -18.20 1.60 3.55
N SER A 28 -17.26 2.46 3.15
CA SER A 28 -17.48 3.91 3.14
C SER A 28 -18.64 4.34 2.26
N LEU A 29 -18.92 3.63 1.15
CA LEU A 29 -20.10 3.88 0.31
C LEU A 29 -21.42 3.71 1.05
N ILE A 30 -21.45 2.89 2.12
CA ILE A 30 -22.65 2.64 2.92
C ILE A 30 -22.79 3.70 4.02
N PHE A 31 -21.68 4.09 4.66
CA PHE A 31 -21.72 4.96 5.84
C PHE A 31 -21.55 6.45 5.51
N ASN A 32 -20.58 6.79 4.67
CA ASN A 32 -20.31 8.17 4.25
C ASN A 32 -19.34 8.16 3.05
N GLU A 33 -19.87 8.53 1.88
CA GLU A 33 -19.16 8.52 0.60
C GLU A 33 -17.92 9.42 0.57
N ASN A 34 -17.85 10.46 1.42
CA ASN A 34 -16.68 11.33 1.49
C ASN A 34 -15.41 10.59 1.96
N TYR A 35 -15.57 9.45 2.65
CA TYR A 35 -14.41 8.67 3.11
C TYR A 35 -13.86 7.69 2.07
N ILE A 36 -14.50 7.53 0.91
CA ILE A 36 -14.08 6.57 -0.11
C ILE A 36 -12.64 6.78 -0.57
N PHE A 37 -12.25 8.05 -0.71
CA PHE A 37 -10.92 8.43 -1.17
C PHE A 37 -9.82 8.08 -0.16
N TYR A 38 -10.11 8.06 1.14
CA TYR A 38 -9.16 7.63 2.17
C TYR A 38 -8.93 6.12 2.14
N GLY A 39 -9.96 5.33 1.88
CA GLY A 39 -9.79 3.89 1.64
C GLY A 39 -9.01 3.63 0.35
N PHE A 40 -9.33 4.39 -0.70
CA PHE A 40 -8.76 4.17 -2.03
C PHE A 40 -7.27 4.51 -2.04
N ILE A 41 -6.87 5.61 -1.40
CA ILE A 41 -5.45 5.96 -1.30
C ILE A 41 -4.67 4.97 -0.45
N THR A 42 -5.29 4.39 0.59
CA THR A 42 -4.70 3.35 1.43
C THR A 42 -4.56 2.03 0.64
N PHE A 43 -5.52 1.72 -0.23
CA PHE A 43 -5.42 0.62 -1.18
C PHE A 43 -4.24 0.81 -2.13
N VAL A 44 -4.14 1.98 -2.78
CA VAL A 44 -3.03 2.31 -3.69
C VAL A 44 -1.68 2.22 -2.96
N TYR A 45 -1.59 2.75 -1.74
CA TYR A 45 -0.39 2.63 -0.89
C TYR A 45 0.05 1.17 -0.71
N GLY A 46 -0.89 0.28 -0.38
CA GLY A 46 -0.59 -1.14 -0.19
C GLY A 46 -0.18 -1.86 -1.47
N VAL A 47 -0.84 -1.57 -2.59
CA VAL A 47 -0.50 -2.14 -3.92
C VAL A 47 0.88 -1.68 -4.36
N VAL A 48 1.13 -0.38 -4.33
CA VAL A 48 2.43 0.19 -4.73
C VAL A 48 3.53 -0.33 -3.81
N GLY A 49 3.32 -0.37 -2.50
CA GLY A 49 4.31 -0.90 -1.55
C GLY A 49 4.65 -2.37 -1.78
N THR A 50 3.68 -3.18 -2.19
CA THR A 50 3.88 -4.61 -2.51
C THR A 50 4.71 -4.78 -3.78
N SER A 51 4.61 -3.88 -4.76
CA SER A 51 5.37 -3.97 -6.02
C SER A 51 6.73 -3.25 -5.99
N LEU A 52 6.80 -2.10 -5.31
CA LEU A 52 7.95 -1.20 -5.34
C LEU A 52 9.14 -1.74 -4.53
N LEU A 53 8.89 -2.36 -3.38
CA LEU A 53 9.95 -2.91 -2.54
C LEU A 53 10.71 -4.06 -3.23
N PRO A 54 10.05 -5.11 -3.78
CA PRO A 54 10.74 -6.14 -4.55
C PRO A 54 11.48 -5.59 -5.77
N ALA A 55 10.89 -4.62 -6.48
CA ALA A 55 11.54 -3.98 -7.62
C ALA A 55 12.83 -3.26 -7.21
N LEU A 56 12.82 -2.53 -6.09
CA LEU A 56 13.99 -1.83 -5.59
C LEU A 56 15.06 -2.81 -5.06
N GLU A 57 14.65 -3.89 -4.38
CA GLU A 57 15.57 -4.93 -3.92
C GLU A 57 16.25 -5.67 -5.09
N ASN A 58 15.56 -5.85 -6.21
CA ASN A 58 16.14 -6.43 -7.44
C ASN A 58 17.16 -5.51 -8.10
N LEU A 59 16.96 -4.18 -8.03
CA LEU A 59 17.90 -3.19 -8.59
C LEU A 59 19.11 -2.94 -7.67
N TYR A 60 18.89 -2.90 -6.36
CA TYR A 60 19.91 -2.58 -5.36
C TYR A 60 19.96 -3.62 -4.24
N PRO A 61 20.47 -4.85 -4.49
CA PRO A 61 20.38 -5.95 -3.53
C PRO A 61 21.25 -5.77 -2.27
N GLN A 62 22.19 -4.82 -2.28
CA GLN A 62 23.24 -4.71 -1.27
C GLN A 62 22.76 -4.22 0.10
N ASN A 63 21.63 -3.52 0.20
CA ASN A 63 21.14 -2.93 1.45
C ASN A 63 19.60 -3.02 1.58
N LYS A 64 19.07 -4.23 1.77
CA LYS A 64 17.63 -4.49 1.92
C LYS A 64 16.96 -3.65 3.00
N TRP A 65 17.61 -3.49 4.16
CA TRP A 65 17.07 -2.68 5.26
C TRP A 65 16.95 -1.19 4.89
N ARG A 66 17.98 -0.63 4.24
CA ARG A 66 17.95 0.76 3.76
C ARG A 66 16.85 0.95 2.70
N ASN A 67 16.75 0.01 1.76
CA ASN A 67 15.73 0.03 0.71
C ASN A 67 14.31 -0.01 1.30
N TYR A 68 14.09 -0.87 2.30
CA TYR A 68 12.83 -0.93 3.04
C TYR A 68 12.48 0.42 3.67
N LEU A 69 13.41 1.02 4.41
CA LEU A 69 13.19 2.32 5.06
C LEU A 69 12.91 3.42 4.04
N VAL A 70 13.68 3.49 2.96
CA VAL A 70 13.49 4.51 1.91
C VAL A 70 12.11 4.37 1.25
N VAL A 71 11.75 3.16 0.83
CA VAL A 71 10.44 2.89 0.21
C VAL A 71 9.32 3.23 1.19
N GLN A 72 9.44 2.82 2.46
CA GLN A 72 8.37 3.09 3.41
C GLN A 72 8.24 4.55 3.81
N SER A 73 9.34 5.24 4.09
CA SER A 73 9.30 6.67 4.38
C SER A 73 8.71 7.45 3.20
N LEU A 74 9.10 7.13 1.96
CA LEU A 74 8.56 7.78 0.77
C LEU A 74 7.06 7.52 0.59
N LEU A 75 6.62 6.27 0.71
CA LEU A 75 5.21 5.92 0.58
C LEU A 75 4.36 6.51 1.72
N THR A 76 4.86 6.55 2.96
CA THR A 76 4.16 7.18 4.08
C THR A 76 4.00 8.68 3.87
N VAL A 77 5.03 9.37 3.37
CA VAL A 77 4.94 10.81 3.04
C VAL A 77 3.93 11.06 1.93
N LEU A 78 3.92 10.25 0.87
CA LEU A 78 2.94 10.36 -0.22
C LEU A 78 1.52 10.10 0.27
N TRP A 79 1.33 9.08 1.11
CA TRP A 79 0.03 8.77 1.70
C TRP A 79 -0.48 9.91 2.58
N LEU A 80 0.35 10.44 3.50
CA LEU A 80 0.00 11.59 4.33
C LEU A 80 -0.37 12.82 3.50
N THR A 81 0.42 13.10 2.46
CA THR A 81 0.17 14.23 1.56
C THR A 81 -1.17 14.09 0.86
N GLY A 82 -1.50 12.89 0.38
CA GLY A 82 -2.79 12.63 -0.24
C GLY A 82 -3.96 12.70 0.75
N CYS A 83 -3.81 12.21 1.98
CA CYS A 83 -4.81 12.36 3.03
C CYS A 83 -5.08 13.84 3.36
N ILE A 84 -4.03 14.66 3.50
CA ILE A 84 -4.16 16.11 3.73
C ILE A 84 -4.82 16.80 2.53
N PHE A 85 -4.48 16.40 1.31
CA PHE A 85 -5.09 16.94 0.10
C PHE A 85 -6.59 16.64 0.03
N ILE A 86 -7.00 15.39 0.30
CA ILE A 86 -8.41 15.00 0.36
C ILE A 86 -9.13 15.78 1.47
N TYR A 87 -8.52 15.91 2.65
CA TYR A 87 -9.09 16.66 3.76
C TYR A 87 -9.33 18.13 3.44
N ARG A 88 -8.46 18.77 2.64
CA ARG A 88 -8.66 20.15 2.20
C ARG A 88 -9.74 20.29 1.11
N LEU A 89 -10.04 19.23 0.38
CA LEU A 89 -10.98 19.23 -0.74
C LEU A 89 -12.42 18.89 -0.30
N SER A 90 -12.56 18.17 0.82
CA SER A 90 -13.84 17.79 1.43
C SER A 90 -14.36 18.88 2.36
#